data_AF-A0A4Y4DQQ1-F1
#
_entry.id   AF-A0A4Y4DQQ1-F1
#
_cell.length_a   1.000
_cell.length_b   1.000
_cell.length_c   1.000
_cell.angle_alpha   90.00
_cell.angle_beta   90.00
_cell.angle_gamma   90.00
#
_symmetry.space_group_name_H-M   'P 1'
#
loop_
_entity.id
_entity.type
_entity.pdbx_description
1 polymer ?
#
loop_
_entity_poly.entity_id
_entity_poly.type
_entity_poly.pdbx_seq_one_letter_code
_entity_poly.pdbx_strand_id
1 'polypeptide(L)'
;MVLPGILVVTTGFGGEVLFRAFLFASPFIAFLAARACIPNDNFTLTLKRTAAAALIALLVLPGFLLGYFGKESENYFTQQEVDASAWVYTHAPQDSLLAEGSTNYPGRFVNYEKFTYVPLDREPAGSIQEFIDDPVAKLSRWFSDKRYTNGYFIVTRSQEIAVERDGSLPDGSLEMIVEKLRNSDKFTIAYENRDAVVITSAKGNG
;
A
#
# COMPACT_ATOMS: atom_id res chain seq x y z
N MET A 1 24.00 18.38 -13.32
CA MET A 1 22.73 17.64 -13.40
C MET A 1 22.57 16.80 -14.67
N VAL A 2 23.65 16.40 -15.34
CA VAL A 2 23.54 15.71 -16.65
C VAL A 2 23.36 14.20 -16.49
N LEU A 3 23.96 13.61 -15.44
CA LEU A 3 23.88 12.17 -15.16
C LEU A 3 22.44 11.66 -14.86
N PRO A 4 21.64 12.33 -14.00
CA PRO A 4 20.29 11.87 -13.70
C PRO A 4 19.35 11.94 -14.91
N GLY A 5 19.48 12.99 -15.74
CA GLY A 5 18.62 13.19 -16.92
C GLY A 5 18.83 12.13 -18.01
N ILE A 6 20.09 11.71 -18.22
CA ILE A 6 20.40 10.64 -19.18
C ILE A 6 19.86 9.29 -18.68
N LEU A 7 19.88 9.04 -17.36
CA LEU A 7 19.34 7.82 -16.76
C LEU A 7 17.81 7.73 -16.89
N VAL A 8 17.08 8.84 -16.74
CA VAL A 8 15.61 8.87 -16.93
C VAL A 8 15.18 8.38 -18.31
N VAL A 9 15.98 8.67 -19.35
CA VAL A 9 15.69 8.27 -20.73
C VAL A 9 16.14 6.84 -21.04
N THR A 10 17.15 6.33 -20.33
CA THR A 10 17.85 5.08 -20.68
C THR A 10 17.45 3.89 -19.83
N THR A 11 16.94 4.09 -18.62
CA THR A 11 16.52 2.99 -17.74
C THR A 11 14.99 2.85 -17.76
N GLY A 12 14.48 1.69 -18.18
CA GLY A 12 13.06 1.30 -18.02
C GLY A 12 12.62 1.10 -16.56
N PHE A 13 13.27 1.77 -15.62
CA PHE A 13 12.94 1.82 -14.20
C PHE A 13 11.77 2.80 -14.03
N GLY A 14 10.55 2.26 -14.10
CA GLY A 14 9.28 3.00 -14.10
C GLY A 14 9.19 4.11 -13.05
N GLY A 15 9.40 5.35 -13.48
CA GLY A 15 9.19 6.56 -12.68
C GLY A 15 10.19 6.80 -11.53
N GLU A 16 10.82 5.77 -10.97
CA GLU A 16 11.71 5.88 -9.81
C GLU A 16 12.88 6.85 -10.04
N VAL A 17 13.48 6.80 -11.24
CA VAL A 17 14.60 7.69 -11.58
C VAL A 17 14.15 9.15 -11.66
N LEU A 18 12.92 9.41 -12.10
CA LEU A 18 12.34 10.75 -12.10
C LEU A 18 12.17 11.28 -10.68
N PHE A 19 11.61 10.46 -9.77
CA PHE A 19 11.46 10.84 -8.36
C PHE A 19 12.80 11.09 -7.69
N ARG A 20 13.80 10.23 -7.93
CA ARG A 20 15.17 10.43 -7.41
C ARG A 20 15.80 11.70 -7.95
N ALA A 21 15.71 11.92 -9.27
CA ALA A 21 16.24 13.14 -9.88
C ALA A 21 15.59 14.39 -9.28
N PHE A 22 14.28 14.39 -9.09
CA PHE A 22 13.56 15.47 -8.42
C PHE A 22 14.00 15.64 -6.96
N LEU A 23 14.09 14.55 -6.17
CA LEU A 23 14.51 14.57 -4.78
C LEU A 23 15.92 15.18 -4.62
N PHE A 24 16.88 14.75 -5.43
CA PHE A 24 18.25 15.27 -5.41
C PHE A 24 18.35 16.70 -5.97
N ALA A 25 17.45 17.09 -6.87
CA ALA A 25 17.39 18.45 -7.40
C ALA A 25 16.69 19.44 -6.46
N SER A 26 15.80 18.96 -5.59
CA SER A 26 14.95 19.77 -4.73
C SER A 26 15.68 20.84 -3.90
N PRO A 27 16.84 20.59 -3.24
CA PRO A 27 17.52 21.65 -2.49
C PRO A 27 18.06 22.76 -3.40
N PHE A 28 18.54 22.42 -4.61
CA PHE A 28 19.03 23.40 -5.58
C PHE A 28 17.89 24.21 -6.17
N ILE A 29 16.77 23.58 -6.48
CA ILE A 29 15.55 24.25 -6.96
C ILE A 29 15.03 25.21 -5.89
N ALA A 30 14.96 24.77 -4.63
CA ALA A 30 14.54 25.61 -3.51
C ALA A 30 15.48 26.82 -3.33
N PHE A 31 16.79 26.60 -3.40
CA PHE A 31 17.79 27.67 -3.33
C PHE A 31 17.65 28.67 -4.50
N LEU A 32 17.50 28.19 -5.73
CA LEU A 32 17.32 29.06 -6.90
C LEU A 32 16.00 29.82 -6.85
N ALA A 33 14.91 29.19 -6.39
CA ALA A 33 13.62 29.83 -6.18
C ALA A 33 13.70 30.92 -5.10
N ALA A 34 14.38 30.64 -3.98
CA ALA A 34 14.63 31.63 -2.94
C ALA A 34 15.48 32.80 -3.48
N ARG A 35 16.55 32.51 -4.22
CA ARG A 35 17.41 33.53 -4.84
C ARG A 35 16.66 34.39 -5.85
N ALA A 36 15.73 33.82 -6.62
CA ALA A 36 14.87 34.59 -7.51
C ALA A 36 13.94 35.58 -6.76
N CYS A 37 13.64 35.29 -5.49
CA CYS A 37 12.80 36.15 -4.64
C CYS A 37 13.59 37.24 -3.89
N ILE A 38 14.91 37.09 -3.72
CA ILE A 38 15.77 38.00 -2.93
C ILE A 38 16.42 39.06 -3.85
N PRO A 39 16.51 40.35 -3.45
CA PRO A 39 17.21 41.38 -4.22
C PRO A 39 18.72 41.20 -4.28
N ASN A 40 19.32 41.48 -5.45
CA ASN A 40 20.78 41.37 -5.67
C ASN A 40 21.58 42.51 -5.03
N ASP A 41 21.04 43.74 -4.98
CA ASP A 41 21.88 44.93 -4.75
C ASP A 41 21.51 45.80 -3.54
N ASN A 42 20.33 45.62 -2.93
CA ASN A 42 19.94 46.36 -1.73
C ASN A 42 19.10 45.45 -0.82
N PHE A 43 19.47 45.32 0.44
CA PHE A 43 18.77 44.55 1.49
C PHE A 43 17.33 45.03 1.79
N THR A 44 16.69 45.79 0.91
CA THR A 44 15.32 46.26 1.03
C THR A 44 14.35 45.27 0.38
N LEU A 45 13.72 44.44 1.22
CA LEU A 45 12.59 43.61 0.81
C LEU A 45 11.45 44.51 0.34
N THR A 46 11.25 44.60 -0.97
CA THR A 46 10.14 45.38 -1.54
C THR A 46 8.84 44.60 -1.33
N LEU A 47 7.79 45.27 -0.84
CA LEU A 47 6.46 44.68 -0.58
C LEU A 47 5.94 43.83 -1.74
N LYS A 48 6.20 44.25 -2.98
CA LYS A 48 5.83 43.54 -4.22
C LYS A 48 6.48 42.15 -4.34
N ARG A 49 7.75 42.01 -3.97
CA ARG A 49 8.48 40.73 -4.04
C ARG A 49 8.10 39.80 -2.89
N THR A 50 7.90 40.35 -1.69
CA THR A 50 7.33 39.60 -0.57
C THR A 50 5.94 39.07 -0.92
N ALA A 51 5.10 39.89 -1.56
CA ALA A 51 3.80 39.46 -2.05
C ALA A 51 3.90 38.39 -3.15
N ALA A 52 4.85 38.51 -4.08
CA ALA A 52 5.09 37.50 -5.11
C ALA A 52 5.56 36.17 -4.52
N ALA A 53 6.52 36.19 -3.57
CA ALA A 53 7.00 34.99 -2.89
C ALA A 53 5.89 34.33 -2.05
N ALA A 54 5.09 35.13 -1.34
CA ALA A 54 3.93 34.64 -0.59
C ALA A 54 2.88 34.02 -1.51
N LEU A 55 2.62 34.62 -2.68
CA LEU A 55 1.70 34.08 -3.67
C LEU A 55 2.21 32.75 -4.25
N ILE A 56 3.50 32.64 -4.56
CA ILE A 56 4.11 31.38 -5.02
C ILE A 56 3.96 30.29 -3.94
N ALA A 57 4.29 30.62 -2.69
CA ALA A 57 4.11 29.69 -1.57
C ALA A 57 2.64 29.27 -1.43
N LEU A 58 1.69 30.22 -1.52
CA LEU A 58 0.25 29.97 -1.45
C LEU A 58 -0.24 29.06 -2.59
N LEU A 59 0.36 29.15 -3.78
CA LEU A 59 0.00 28.30 -4.92
C LEU A 59 0.61 26.90 -4.82
N VAL A 60 1.82 26.77 -4.28
CA VAL A 60 2.52 25.49 -4.13
C VAL A 60 1.97 24.67 -2.95
N LEU A 61 1.60 25.34 -1.85
CA LEU A 61 1.22 24.71 -0.60
C LEU A 61 0.01 23.76 -0.73
N PRO A 62 -1.09 24.08 -1.44
CA PRO A 62 -2.17 23.13 -1.69
C PRO A 62 -1.71 21.87 -2.42
N GLY A 63 -0.86 22.02 -3.45
CA GLY A 63 -0.30 20.89 -4.19
C GLY A 63 0.59 20.00 -3.31
N PHE A 64 1.39 20.61 -2.43
CA PHE A 64 2.17 19.90 -1.43
C PHE A 64 1.27 19.17 -0.42
N LEU A 65 0.25 19.82 0.14
CA LEU A 65 -0.65 19.21 1.11
C LEU A 65 -1.43 18.04 0.51
N LEU A 66 -1.95 18.18 -0.71
CA LEU A 66 -2.64 17.10 -1.40
C LEU A 66 -1.68 15.95 -1.76
N GLY A 67 -0.47 16.26 -2.22
CA GLY A 67 0.54 15.25 -2.54
C GLY A 67 1.05 14.50 -1.31
N TYR A 68 1.21 15.21 -0.18
CA TYR A 68 1.74 14.65 1.06
C TYR A 68 0.67 13.91 1.87
N PHE A 69 -0.44 14.58 2.18
CA PHE A 69 -1.51 14.02 3.04
C PHE A 69 -2.59 13.31 2.25
N GLY A 70 -2.61 13.41 0.91
CA GLY A 70 -3.63 12.78 0.10
C GLY A 70 -3.76 11.31 0.42
N LYS A 71 -2.64 10.58 0.54
CA LYS A 71 -2.59 9.15 0.84
C LYS A 71 -2.45 8.80 2.33
N GLU A 72 -2.64 9.75 3.24
CA GLU A 72 -2.41 9.51 4.66
C GLU A 72 -3.28 8.37 5.22
N SER A 73 -4.57 8.31 4.84
CA SER A 73 -5.48 7.26 5.33
C SER A 73 -5.11 5.85 4.88
N GLU A 74 -4.42 5.73 3.75
CA GLU A 74 -3.90 4.50 3.15
C GLU A 74 -2.54 4.12 3.74
N ASN A 75 -1.66 5.10 3.99
CA ASN A 75 -0.30 4.89 4.49
C ASN A 75 -0.20 4.80 6.03
N TYR A 76 -1.24 5.21 6.75
CA TYR A 76 -1.29 5.10 8.19
C TYR A 76 -1.78 3.71 8.58
N PHE A 77 -0.94 2.92 9.26
CA PHE A 77 -1.32 1.62 9.81
C PHE A 77 -1.59 1.72 11.31
N THR A 78 -2.74 1.21 11.77
CA THR A 78 -3.03 1.18 13.21
C THR A 78 -2.23 0.07 13.91
N GLN A 79 -2.09 0.18 15.23
CA GLN A 79 -1.46 -0.89 16.02
C GLN A 79 -2.21 -2.22 15.88
N GLN A 80 -3.53 -2.19 15.66
CA GLN A 80 -4.36 -3.38 15.48
C GLN A 80 -3.99 -4.13 14.18
N GLU A 81 -3.66 -3.40 13.11
CA GLU A 81 -3.20 -3.98 11.84
C GLU A 81 -1.82 -4.62 11.99
N VAL A 82 -0.93 -3.98 12.77
CA VAL A 82 0.40 -4.51 13.11
C VAL A 82 0.28 -5.78 13.94
N ASP A 83 -0.61 -5.81 14.93
CA ASP A 83 -0.84 -6.96 15.81
C ASP A 83 -1.35 -8.17 15.03
N ALA A 84 -2.24 -7.97 14.05
CA ALA A 84 -2.72 -9.04 13.18
C ALA A 84 -1.60 -9.63 12.32
N SER A 85 -0.76 -8.77 11.74
CA SER A 85 0.39 -9.19 10.93
C SER A 85 1.43 -9.94 11.78
N ALA A 86 1.72 -9.44 12.98
CA ALA A 86 2.58 -10.12 13.95
C ALA A 86 2.01 -11.47 14.39
N TRP A 87 0.69 -11.56 14.56
CA TRP A 87 0.02 -12.82 14.92
C TRP A 87 0.22 -13.88 13.83
N VAL A 88 0.00 -13.55 12.56
CA VAL A 88 0.23 -14.47 11.43
C VAL A 88 1.70 -14.94 11.41
N TYR A 89 2.65 -14.02 11.53
CA TYR A 89 4.09 -14.35 11.45
C TYR A 89 4.61 -15.17 12.64
N THR A 90 3.88 -15.22 13.74
CA THR A 90 4.24 -15.98 14.95
C THR A 90 3.50 -17.31 15.07
N HIS A 91 2.28 -17.41 14.53
CA HIS A 91 1.42 -18.61 14.69
C HIS A 91 1.33 -19.48 13.45
N ALA A 92 1.56 -18.93 12.26
CA ALA A 92 1.50 -19.72 11.04
C ALA A 92 2.74 -20.62 10.90
N PRO A 93 2.58 -21.89 10.47
CA PRO A 93 3.69 -22.77 10.17
C PRO A 93 4.58 -22.23 9.05
N GLN A 94 5.82 -22.72 8.98
CA GLN A 94 6.69 -22.46 7.83
C GLN A 94 6.07 -23.01 6.54
N ASP A 95 6.39 -22.36 5.42
CA ASP A 95 5.93 -22.72 4.07
C ASP A 95 4.40 -22.61 3.93
N SER A 96 3.79 -21.66 4.64
CA SER A 96 2.37 -21.34 4.53
C SER A 96 2.09 -20.36 3.39
N LEU A 97 0.91 -20.46 2.80
CA LEU A 97 0.38 -19.46 1.87
C LEU A 97 -0.25 -18.33 2.66
N LEU A 98 0.12 -17.08 2.36
CA LEU A 98 -0.55 -15.88 2.84
C LEU A 98 -1.20 -15.15 1.66
N ALA A 99 -2.51 -15.30 1.52
CA ALA A 99 -3.31 -14.49 0.62
C ALA A 99 -3.57 -13.13 1.30
N GLU A 100 -3.31 -12.04 0.58
CA GLU A 100 -3.35 -10.68 1.10
C GLU A 100 -4.46 -9.91 0.38
N GLY A 101 -5.37 -9.24 1.11
CA GLY A 101 -6.40 -8.40 0.48
C GLY A 101 -5.81 -7.34 -0.47
N SER A 102 -4.66 -6.79 -0.10
CA SER A 102 -3.79 -6.03 -1.01
C SER A 102 -2.35 -6.00 -0.49
N THR A 103 -1.42 -5.43 -1.25
CA THR A 103 -0.05 -5.22 -0.75
C THR A 103 0.09 -4.08 0.28
N ASN A 104 -0.98 -3.33 0.57
CA ASN A 104 -0.95 -2.18 1.45
C ASN A 104 -1.39 -2.50 2.89
N TYR A 105 -0.50 -3.11 3.66
CA TYR A 105 -0.67 -3.41 5.09
C TYR A 105 0.72 -3.51 5.75
N PRO A 106 0.83 -3.58 7.09
CA PRO A 106 2.13 -3.72 7.75
C PRO A 106 2.68 -5.15 7.61
N GLY A 107 3.02 -5.55 6.39
CA GLY A 107 3.53 -6.88 6.07
C GLY A 107 5.06 -6.96 5.97
N ARG A 108 5.57 -8.18 5.86
CA ARG A 108 6.95 -8.52 5.46
C ARG A 108 8.05 -7.93 6.34
N PHE A 109 7.74 -7.62 7.61
CA PHE A 109 8.70 -7.04 8.55
C PHE A 109 9.38 -8.08 9.46
N VAL A 110 8.86 -9.31 9.53
CA VAL A 110 9.42 -10.45 10.29
C VAL A 110 9.25 -11.74 9.50
N ASN A 111 10.29 -12.58 9.46
CA ASN A 111 10.29 -13.93 8.89
C ASN A 111 9.64 -14.03 7.49
N TYR A 112 9.97 -13.08 6.61
CA TYR A 112 9.42 -12.96 5.27
C TYR A 112 9.58 -14.25 4.44
N GLU A 113 10.67 -14.98 4.67
CA GLU A 113 10.99 -16.24 4.00
C GLU A 113 10.04 -17.40 4.33
N LYS A 114 9.22 -17.29 5.39
CA LYS A 114 8.33 -18.37 5.81
C LYS A 114 7.06 -18.50 4.97
N PHE A 115 6.75 -17.51 4.14
CA PHE A 115 5.47 -17.42 3.46
C PHE A 115 5.61 -17.31 1.95
N THR A 116 4.67 -17.94 1.24
CA THR A 116 4.36 -17.56 -0.13
C THR A 116 3.23 -16.54 -0.10
N TYR A 117 3.43 -15.38 -0.72
CA TYR A 117 2.49 -14.27 -0.69
C TYR A 117 1.69 -14.19 -1.99
N VAL A 118 0.37 -14.09 -1.88
CA VAL A 118 -0.53 -13.87 -3.03
C VAL A 118 -1.41 -12.65 -2.76
N PRO A 119 -0.98 -11.47 -3.22
CA PRO A 119 -1.77 -10.26 -3.07
C PRO A 119 -2.87 -10.15 -4.13
N LEU A 120 -4.11 -9.98 -3.69
CA LEU A 120 -5.29 -9.93 -4.56
C LEU A 120 -5.26 -8.73 -5.52
N ASP A 121 -4.77 -7.58 -5.08
CA ASP A 121 -4.62 -6.34 -5.88
C ASP A 121 -3.65 -6.48 -7.06
N ARG A 122 -2.85 -7.55 -7.11
CA ARG A 122 -1.91 -7.84 -8.20
C ARG A 122 -2.26 -9.08 -9.01
N GLU A 123 -3.37 -9.75 -8.68
CA GLU A 123 -3.83 -10.89 -9.45
C GLU A 123 -4.33 -10.44 -10.83
N PRO A 124 -4.24 -11.29 -11.87
CA PRO A 124 -4.84 -11.00 -13.16
C PRO A 124 -6.34 -10.75 -13.02
N ALA A 125 -6.89 -9.82 -13.82
CA ALA A 125 -8.32 -9.44 -13.75
C ALA A 125 -9.29 -10.63 -13.78
N GLY A 126 -8.98 -11.68 -14.56
CA GLY A 126 -9.79 -12.91 -14.57
C GLY A 126 -9.73 -13.69 -13.25
N SER A 127 -8.58 -13.72 -12.58
CA SER A 127 -8.41 -14.36 -11.27
C SER A 127 -9.13 -13.56 -10.17
N ILE A 128 -9.11 -12.23 -10.25
CA ILE A 128 -9.88 -11.34 -9.35
C ILE A 128 -11.38 -11.58 -9.52
N GLN A 129 -11.87 -11.63 -10.77
CA GLN A 129 -13.30 -11.88 -11.03
C GLN A 129 -13.74 -13.23 -10.47
N GLU A 130 -12.98 -14.31 -10.72
CA GLU A 130 -13.24 -15.63 -10.12
C GLU A 130 -13.31 -15.57 -8.58
N PHE A 131 -12.44 -14.77 -7.97
CA PHE A 131 -12.38 -14.60 -6.53
C PHE A 131 -13.60 -13.86 -5.99
N ILE A 132 -14.06 -12.81 -6.67
CA ILE A 132 -15.26 -12.04 -6.29
C ILE A 132 -16.53 -12.90 -6.43
N ASP A 133 -16.62 -13.66 -7.52
CA ASP A 133 -17.77 -14.52 -7.82
C ASP A 133 -17.94 -15.61 -6.73
N ASP A 134 -16.87 -16.36 -6.45
CA ASP A 134 -16.86 -17.43 -5.44
C ASP A 134 -15.56 -17.44 -4.61
N PRO A 135 -15.46 -16.57 -3.58
CA PRO A 135 -14.25 -16.47 -2.75
C PRO A 135 -13.99 -17.75 -1.96
N VAL A 136 -15.06 -18.46 -1.55
CA VAL A 136 -14.97 -19.70 -0.79
C VAL A 136 -14.30 -20.78 -1.63
N ALA A 137 -14.75 -21.00 -2.87
CA ALA A 137 -14.15 -22.00 -3.75
C ALA A 137 -12.73 -21.63 -4.16
N LYS A 138 -12.48 -20.36 -4.49
CA LYS A 138 -11.16 -19.87 -4.91
C LYS A 138 -10.11 -20.02 -3.80
N LEU A 139 -10.40 -19.56 -2.59
CA LEU A 139 -9.49 -19.73 -1.44
C LEU A 139 -9.36 -21.20 -1.03
N SER A 140 -10.44 -21.99 -1.09
CA SER A 140 -10.35 -23.43 -0.78
C SER A 140 -9.37 -24.12 -1.73
N ARG A 141 -9.43 -23.79 -3.02
CA ARG A 141 -8.49 -24.31 -4.03
C ARG A 141 -7.05 -23.89 -3.74
N TRP A 142 -6.83 -22.64 -3.36
CA TRP A 142 -5.50 -22.15 -2.99
C TRP A 142 -4.93 -22.82 -1.74
N PHE A 143 -5.75 -22.97 -0.69
CA PHE A 143 -5.31 -23.52 0.59
C PHE A 143 -5.16 -25.05 0.57
N SER A 144 -5.78 -25.72 -0.41
CA SER A 144 -5.64 -27.17 -0.63
C SER A 144 -4.40 -27.55 -1.45
N ASP A 145 -3.61 -26.58 -1.92
CA ASP A 145 -2.41 -26.84 -2.71
C ASP A 145 -1.33 -27.48 -1.82
N LYS A 146 -0.88 -28.67 -2.21
CA LYS A 146 0.10 -29.49 -1.46
C LYS A 146 1.48 -28.84 -1.31
N ARG A 147 1.73 -27.76 -2.05
CA ARG A 147 2.97 -26.96 -1.92
C ARG A 147 3.03 -26.21 -0.59
N TYR A 148 1.90 -25.99 0.08
CA TYR A 148 1.82 -25.18 1.28
C TYR A 148 1.41 -26.03 2.49
N THR A 149 2.00 -25.72 3.65
CA THR A 149 1.66 -26.39 4.92
C THR A 149 0.27 -26.01 5.39
N ASN A 150 -0.09 -24.72 5.27
CA ASN A 150 -1.41 -24.19 5.58
C ASN A 150 -1.65 -22.91 4.77
N GLY A 151 -2.91 -22.45 4.72
CA GLY A 151 -3.30 -21.21 4.06
C GLY A 151 -3.94 -20.21 5.02
N TYR A 152 -3.53 -18.95 4.92
CA TYR A 152 -4.09 -17.82 5.66
C TYR A 152 -4.52 -16.73 4.69
N PHE A 153 -5.63 -16.08 4.98
CA PHE A 153 -6.10 -14.89 4.30
C PHE A 153 -6.16 -13.75 5.30
N ILE A 154 -5.43 -12.67 5.04
CA ILE A 154 -5.38 -11.48 5.88
C ILE A 154 -6.06 -10.30 5.18
N VAL A 155 -7.00 -9.68 5.88
CA VAL A 155 -7.66 -8.43 5.48
C VAL A 155 -7.52 -7.43 6.62
N THR A 156 -7.12 -6.21 6.27
CA THR A 156 -6.92 -5.09 7.19
C THR A 156 -7.60 -3.85 6.63
N ARG A 157 -7.92 -2.89 7.51
CA ARG A 157 -8.52 -1.60 7.16
C ARG A 157 -7.75 -0.88 6.05
N SER A 158 -6.42 -0.87 6.10
CA SER A 158 -5.60 -0.16 5.10
C SER A 158 -5.60 -0.85 3.74
N GLN A 159 -5.82 -2.17 3.70
CA GLN A 159 -6.00 -2.89 2.43
C GLN A 159 -7.33 -2.52 1.79
N GLU A 160 -8.42 -2.47 2.57
CA GLU A 160 -9.74 -2.02 2.11
C GLU A 160 -9.65 -0.62 1.50
N ILE A 161 -9.08 0.33 2.24
CA ILE A 161 -8.90 1.72 1.75
C ILE A 161 -8.06 1.75 0.47
N ALA A 162 -6.99 0.96 0.39
CA ALA A 162 -6.11 0.94 -0.78
C ALA A 162 -6.81 0.41 -2.02
N VAL A 163 -7.53 -0.71 -1.92
CA VAL A 163 -8.14 -1.34 -3.10
C VAL A 163 -9.25 -0.49 -3.69
N GLU A 164 -10.03 0.18 -2.84
CA GLU A 164 -11.09 1.12 -3.24
C GLU A 164 -10.50 2.35 -3.90
N ARG A 165 -9.44 2.91 -3.30
CA ARG A 165 -8.83 4.14 -3.79
C ARG A 165 -8.08 3.94 -5.12
N ASP A 166 -7.34 2.86 -5.23
CA ASP A 166 -6.57 2.54 -6.44
C ASP A 166 -7.49 1.91 -7.51
N GLY A 167 -8.73 1.55 -7.17
CA GLY A 167 -9.70 0.92 -8.07
C GLY A 167 -9.30 -0.48 -8.53
N SER A 168 -8.47 -1.17 -7.73
CA SER A 168 -7.97 -2.51 -8.06
C SER A 168 -9.02 -3.59 -7.80
N LEU A 169 -9.90 -3.39 -6.82
CA LEU A 169 -11.10 -4.18 -6.59
C LEU A 169 -12.32 -3.26 -6.51
N PRO A 170 -13.53 -3.73 -6.84
CA PRO A 170 -14.75 -2.97 -6.59
C PRO A 170 -14.95 -2.63 -5.11
N ASP A 171 -15.57 -1.48 -4.82
CA ASP A 171 -15.85 -1.02 -3.46
C ASP A 171 -16.58 -2.07 -2.61
N GLY A 172 -16.16 -2.24 -1.36
CA GLY A 172 -16.72 -3.25 -0.44
C GLY A 172 -16.41 -4.71 -0.77
N SER A 173 -15.58 -5.00 -1.79
CA SER A 173 -15.28 -6.40 -2.18
C SER A 173 -14.62 -7.20 -1.07
N LEU A 174 -13.65 -6.62 -0.35
CA LEU A 174 -12.95 -7.33 0.73
C LEU A 174 -13.88 -7.63 1.92
N GLU A 175 -14.76 -6.71 2.28
CA GLU A 175 -15.77 -6.91 3.32
C GLU A 175 -16.74 -8.05 2.93
N MET A 176 -17.26 -8.02 1.70
CA MET A 176 -18.10 -9.08 1.14
C MET A 176 -17.39 -10.44 1.15
N ILE A 177 -16.11 -10.49 0.79
CA ILE A 177 -15.30 -11.70 0.81
C ILE A 177 -15.22 -12.24 2.24
N VAL A 178 -14.85 -11.40 3.21
CA VAL A 178 -14.74 -11.78 4.62
C VAL A 178 -16.07 -12.32 5.13
N GLU A 179 -17.19 -11.68 4.81
CA GLU A 179 -18.53 -12.15 5.19
C GLU A 179 -18.87 -13.52 4.59
N LYS A 180 -18.65 -13.72 3.29
CA LYS A 180 -18.85 -15.01 2.62
C LYS A 180 -18.00 -16.13 3.25
N LEU A 181 -16.77 -15.83 3.64
CA LEU A 181 -15.87 -16.79 4.29
C LEU A 181 -16.32 -17.10 5.73
N ARG A 182 -16.78 -16.10 6.50
CA ARG A 182 -17.34 -16.28 7.85
C ARG A 182 -18.56 -17.19 7.85
N ASN A 183 -19.39 -17.07 6.83
CA ASN A 183 -20.61 -17.88 6.68
C ASN A 183 -20.34 -19.27 6.09
N SER A 184 -19.08 -19.65 5.84
CA SER A 184 -18.71 -20.93 5.27
C SER A 184 -18.12 -21.88 6.31
N ASP A 185 -18.60 -23.12 6.34
CA ASP A 185 -18.04 -24.19 7.20
C ASP A 185 -16.61 -24.62 6.80
N LYS A 186 -16.08 -24.14 5.67
CA LYS A 186 -14.73 -24.47 5.20
C LYS A 186 -13.64 -23.62 5.83
N PHE A 187 -14.00 -22.52 6.48
CA PHE A 187 -13.06 -21.55 7.02
C PHE A 187 -13.36 -21.25 8.47
N THR A 188 -12.36 -20.75 9.18
CA THR A 188 -12.50 -20.29 10.55
C THR A 188 -11.67 -19.03 10.76
N ILE A 189 -12.12 -18.19 11.69
CA ILE A 189 -11.40 -16.98 12.09
C ILE A 189 -10.23 -17.40 12.98
N ALA A 190 -9.02 -17.19 12.48
CA ALA A 190 -7.79 -17.50 13.20
C ALA A 190 -7.44 -16.38 14.20
N TYR A 191 -7.68 -15.13 13.79
CA TYR A 191 -7.48 -13.93 14.58
C TYR A 191 -8.41 -12.82 14.09
N GLU A 192 -8.94 -12.02 15.00
CA GLU A 192 -9.79 -10.88 14.67
C GLU A 192 -9.64 -9.78 15.72
N ASN A 193 -9.59 -8.54 15.25
CA ASN A 193 -9.70 -7.35 16.05
C ASN A 193 -10.48 -6.27 15.27
N ARG A 194 -10.50 -5.03 15.78
CA ARG A 194 -11.27 -3.94 15.18
C ARG A 194 -10.87 -3.60 13.73
N ASP A 195 -9.58 -3.69 13.41
CA ASP A 195 -9.04 -3.17 12.14
C ASP A 195 -8.48 -4.28 11.23
N ALA A 196 -8.60 -5.55 11.63
CA ALA A 196 -8.04 -6.68 10.89
C ALA A 196 -8.73 -8.01 11.21
N VAL A 197 -8.78 -8.88 10.20
CA VAL A 197 -9.22 -10.27 10.30
C VAL A 197 -8.22 -11.19 9.59
N VAL A 198 -7.96 -12.34 10.21
CA VAL A 198 -7.16 -13.43 9.65
C VAL A 198 -8.03 -14.68 9.61
N ILE A 199 -8.16 -15.26 8.42
CA ILE A 199 -8.98 -16.44 8.15
C ILE A 199 -8.07 -17.58 7.72
N THR A 200 -8.34 -18.80 8.21
CA THR A 200 -7.63 -20.03 7.82
C THR A 200 -8.64 -21.11 7.45
N SER A 201 -8.20 -22.16 6.76
CA SER A 201 -9.03 -23.37 6.59
C SER A 201 -9.52 -23.89 7.94
N ALA A 202 -10.79 -24.27 8.02
CA ALA A 202 -11.32 -24.98 9.17
C ALA A 202 -10.54 -26.30 9.32
N LYS A 203 -10.09 -26.62 10.53
CA LYS A 203 -9.52 -27.94 10.79
C LYS A 203 -10.61 -28.97 10.52
N GLY A 204 -10.42 -29.79 9.49
CA GLY A 204 -11.31 -30.92 9.26
C GLY A 204 -11.38 -31.76 10.53
N ASN A 205 -12.59 -32.09 10.98
CA ASN A 205 -12.79 -33.18 11.93
C ASN A 205 -12.36 -34.48 11.22
N GLY A 206 -11.05 -34.74 11.22
CA GLY A 206 -10.46 -36.02 10.87
C GLY A 206 -10.47 -36.95 12.06
#